data_AF-A0A3C0WBR2-F1
#
_entry.id   AF-A0A3C0WBR2-F1
#
_cell.length_a   1.000
_cell.length_b   1.000
_cell.length_c   1.000
_cell.angle_alpha   90.00
_cell.angle_beta   90.00
_cell.angle_gamma   90.00
#
_symmetry.space_group_name_H-M   'P 1'
#
loop_
_entity.id
_entity.type
_entity.pdbx_description
1 polymer ?
#
loop_
_entity_poly.entity_id
_entity_poly.type
_entity_poly.pdbx_seq_one_letter_code
_entity_poly.pdbx_strand_id
1 'polypeptide(L)'
;AADPRAQQLLSRFAAEVPVGASSRGLAAFASQYLDSLLCYGNAVGEMVLDQNREELLGLYLPPLSHLSFTPGESPLEAVICTGEGQNRRPLPCPELILFTALHPAPGQVTGQSLLCGLPAISRVLLQIYSAIGKNFERMGNLRYAVTYHPTPGDSTDAAVVAGEISREWSAAMQAAAAGEIRDFVAVGD
;
A
#
# COMPACT_ATOMS: atom_id res chain seq x y z
N ALA A 1 -38.95 -28.79 19.60
CA ALA A 1 -38.20 -27.88 20.49
C ALA A 1 -36.73 -28.27 20.41
N ALA A 2 -35.82 -27.32 20.30
CA ALA A 2 -34.38 -27.62 20.28
C ALA A 2 -33.97 -28.22 21.63
N ASP A 3 -33.19 -29.32 21.60
CA ASP A 3 -32.65 -29.95 22.80
C ASP A 3 -31.74 -28.94 23.54
N PRO A 4 -32.04 -28.57 24.80
CA PRO A 4 -31.23 -27.63 25.57
C PRO A 4 -29.76 -28.04 25.69
N ARG A 5 -29.47 -29.36 25.73
CA ARG A 5 -28.10 -29.88 25.83
C ARG A 5 -27.35 -29.69 24.52
N ALA A 6 -28.00 -29.93 23.38
CA ALA A 6 -27.44 -29.67 22.07
C ALA A 6 -27.14 -28.18 21.87
N GLN A 7 -28.04 -27.30 22.31
CA GLN A 7 -27.83 -25.86 22.25
C GLN A 7 -26.62 -25.41 23.07
N GLN A 8 -26.43 -25.97 24.27
CA GLN A 8 -25.27 -25.66 25.11
C GLN A 8 -23.95 -26.11 24.46
N LEU A 9 -23.92 -27.31 23.88
CA LEU A 9 -22.75 -27.81 23.15
C LEU A 9 -22.41 -26.95 21.94
N LEU A 10 -23.41 -26.58 21.14
CA LEU A 10 -23.22 -25.71 19.98
C LEU A 10 -22.72 -24.32 20.39
N SER A 11 -23.30 -23.74 21.46
CA SER A 11 -22.90 -22.42 21.96
C SER A 11 -21.45 -22.44 22.46
N ARG A 12 -21.06 -23.52 23.14
CA ARG A 12 -19.67 -23.71 23.58
C ARG A 12 -18.72 -23.86 22.39
N PHE A 13 -19.08 -24.69 21.41
CA PHE A 13 -18.29 -24.83 20.18
C PHE A 13 -18.10 -23.49 19.48
N ALA A 14 -19.18 -22.72 19.31
CA ALA A 14 -19.15 -21.42 18.66
C ALA A 14 -18.25 -20.42 19.38
N ALA A 15 -18.12 -20.51 20.71
CA ALA A 15 -17.28 -19.63 21.51
C ALA A 15 -15.82 -20.11 21.64
N GLU A 16 -15.58 -21.43 21.63
CA GLU A 16 -14.31 -21.99 22.10
C GLU A 16 -13.48 -22.70 21.03
N VAL A 17 -14.03 -22.97 19.83
CA VAL A 17 -13.30 -23.67 18.75
C VAL A 17 -11.96 -22.98 18.47
N PRO A 18 -10.82 -23.69 18.48
CA PRO A 18 -9.53 -23.08 18.16
C PRO A 18 -9.51 -22.48 16.75
N VAL A 19 -8.90 -21.30 16.62
CA VAL A 19 -8.72 -20.60 15.34
C VAL A 19 -7.25 -20.20 15.22
N GLY A 20 -6.51 -20.88 14.34
CA GLY A 20 -5.07 -20.73 14.22
C GLY A 20 -4.35 -21.01 15.55
N ALA A 21 -3.23 -20.31 15.77
CA ALA A 21 -2.39 -20.56 16.95
C ALA A 21 -2.84 -19.83 18.22
N SER A 22 -3.58 -18.71 18.11
CA SER A 22 -3.78 -17.79 19.23
C SER A 22 -5.24 -17.42 19.51
N SER A 23 -6.17 -17.73 18.60
CA SER A 23 -7.54 -17.25 18.67
C SER A 23 -8.52 -18.40 18.91
N ARG A 24 -9.74 -18.08 19.34
CA ARG A 24 -10.81 -19.03 19.61
C ARG A 24 -12.17 -18.44 19.24
N GLY A 25 -13.09 -19.33 18.86
CA GLY A 25 -14.47 -19.03 18.55
C GLY A 25 -14.72 -18.65 17.09
N LEU A 26 -15.94 -18.94 16.62
CA LEU A 26 -16.40 -18.62 15.27
C LEU A 26 -16.40 -17.12 15.00
N ALA A 27 -16.59 -16.28 16.03
CA ALA A 27 -16.49 -14.83 15.87
C ALA A 27 -15.07 -14.42 15.45
N ALA A 28 -14.03 -14.96 16.09
CA ALA A 28 -12.65 -14.65 15.75
C ALA A 28 -12.26 -15.18 14.36
N PHE A 29 -12.78 -16.35 13.98
CA PHE A 29 -12.65 -16.88 12.62
C PHE A 29 -13.32 -15.94 11.61
N ALA A 30 -14.58 -15.57 11.84
CA ALA A 30 -15.35 -14.72 10.94
C ALA A 30 -14.71 -13.34 10.75
N SER A 31 -14.18 -12.72 11.81
CA SER A 31 -13.45 -11.46 11.71
C SER A 31 -12.23 -11.56 10.81
N GLN A 32 -11.35 -12.55 11.03
CA GLN A 32 -10.15 -12.74 10.22
C GLN A 32 -10.48 -13.12 8.77
N TYR A 33 -11.50 -13.95 8.59
CA TYR A 33 -11.98 -14.36 7.27
C TYR A 33 -12.51 -13.16 6.49
N LEU A 34 -13.31 -12.32 7.15
CA LEU A 34 -13.86 -11.11 6.56
C LEU A 34 -12.75 -10.11 6.24
N ASP A 35 -11.77 -9.92 7.13
CA ASP A 35 -10.62 -9.04 6.87
C ASP A 35 -9.88 -9.48 5.60
N SER A 36 -9.60 -10.78 5.45
CA SER A 36 -9.00 -11.30 4.22
C SER A 36 -9.87 -11.02 2.99
N LEU A 37 -11.18 -11.25 3.11
CA LEU A 37 -12.13 -11.06 2.01
C LEU A 37 -12.19 -9.59 1.56
N LEU A 38 -12.23 -8.64 2.50
CA LEU A 38 -12.30 -7.21 2.20
C LEU A 38 -10.96 -6.67 1.67
N CYS A 39 -9.84 -7.09 2.26
CA CYS A 39 -8.50 -6.61 1.92
C CYS A 39 -7.97 -7.21 0.61
N TYR A 40 -8.25 -8.49 0.33
CA TYR A 40 -7.66 -9.21 -0.81
C TYR A 40 -8.70 -9.66 -1.83
N GLY A 41 -9.99 -9.41 -1.57
CA GLY A 41 -11.09 -9.87 -2.42
C GLY A 41 -11.37 -11.36 -2.31
N ASN A 42 -10.59 -12.09 -1.51
CA ASN A 42 -10.65 -13.54 -1.41
C ASN A 42 -10.42 -13.95 0.04
N ALA A 43 -11.04 -15.03 0.47
CA ALA A 43 -10.80 -15.63 1.77
C ALA A 43 -10.85 -17.15 1.66
N VAL A 44 -10.00 -17.80 2.45
CA VAL A 44 -9.93 -19.26 2.56
C VAL A 44 -9.93 -19.61 4.04
N GLY A 45 -10.77 -20.56 4.41
CA GLY A 45 -10.82 -21.17 5.72
C GLY A 45 -10.74 -22.68 5.58
N GLU A 46 -9.97 -23.32 6.44
CA GLU A 46 -9.76 -24.76 6.45
C GLU A 46 -10.26 -25.33 7.78
N MET A 47 -11.04 -26.40 7.70
CA MET A 47 -11.36 -27.23 8.85
C MET A 47 -10.22 -28.21 9.08
N VAL A 48 -9.54 -28.06 10.21
CA VAL A 48 -8.40 -28.93 10.57
C VAL A 48 -8.94 -30.07 11.43
N LEU A 49 -8.81 -31.28 10.92
CA LEU A 49 -9.22 -32.49 11.63
C LEU A 49 -8.03 -33.16 12.33
N ASP A 50 -8.34 -34.10 13.21
CA ASP A 50 -7.36 -34.98 13.82
C ASP A 50 -6.77 -35.98 12.80
N GLN A 51 -5.78 -36.76 13.23
CA GLN A 51 -5.09 -37.71 12.35
C GLN A 51 -6.04 -38.77 11.77
N ASN A 52 -7.10 -39.12 12.50
CA ASN A 52 -8.09 -40.11 12.07
C ASN A 52 -9.26 -39.51 11.28
N ARG A 53 -9.34 -38.18 11.16
CA ARG A 53 -10.44 -37.43 10.52
C ARG A 53 -11.81 -37.65 11.19
N GLU A 54 -11.82 -37.91 12.49
CA GLU A 54 -13.03 -38.13 13.28
C GLU A 54 -13.41 -36.89 14.10
N GLU A 55 -12.43 -36.08 14.50
CA GLU A 55 -12.64 -34.90 15.33
C GLU A 55 -12.11 -33.61 14.70
N LEU A 56 -12.84 -32.52 14.88
CA LEU A 56 -12.42 -31.19 14.48
C LEU A 56 -11.46 -30.61 15.53
N LEU A 57 -10.20 -30.41 15.16
CA LEU A 57 -9.19 -29.77 16.00
C LEU A 57 -9.34 -28.25 16.02
N GLY A 58 -9.77 -27.66 14.92
CA GLY A 58 -9.98 -26.22 14.84
C GLY A 58 -10.16 -25.71 13.42
N LEU A 59 -10.10 -24.39 13.30
CA LEU A 59 -10.21 -23.67 12.03
C LEU A 59 -8.89 -22.98 11.74
N TYR A 60 -8.48 -23.00 10.48
CA TYR A 60 -7.26 -22.35 10.02
C TYR A 60 -7.54 -21.44 8.84
N LEU A 61 -6.81 -20.32 8.73
CA LEU A 61 -6.89 -19.41 7.60
C LEU A 61 -5.53 -19.40 6.90
N PRO A 62 -5.34 -20.20 5.84
CA PRO A 62 -4.07 -20.25 5.14
C PRO A 62 -3.76 -18.91 4.45
N PRO A 63 -2.48 -18.47 4.42
CA PRO A 63 -2.09 -17.32 3.65
C PRO A 63 -2.42 -17.50 2.17
N LEU A 64 -3.16 -16.56 1.58
CA LEU A 64 -3.55 -16.62 0.17
C LEU A 64 -2.34 -16.65 -0.77
N SER A 65 -1.20 -16.10 -0.36
CA SER A 65 0.06 -16.12 -1.12
C SER A 65 0.62 -17.52 -1.35
N HIS A 66 0.16 -18.53 -0.61
CA HIS A 66 0.58 -19.93 -0.80
C HIS A 66 -0.39 -20.73 -1.67
N LEU A 67 -1.50 -20.09 -2.08
CA LEU A 67 -2.59 -20.71 -2.79
C LEU A 67 -2.72 -20.11 -4.19
N SER A 68 -3.17 -20.94 -5.12
CA SER A 68 -3.61 -20.49 -6.43
C SER A 68 -4.98 -21.04 -6.75
N PHE A 69 -5.75 -20.27 -7.51
CA PHE A 69 -7.15 -20.55 -7.81
C PHE A 69 -7.31 -20.71 -9.31
N THR A 70 -7.93 -21.82 -9.73
CA THR A 70 -8.21 -22.11 -11.13
C THR A 70 -9.68 -22.48 -11.33
N PRO A 71 -10.26 -22.23 -12.51
CA PRO A 71 -11.57 -22.76 -12.85
C PRO A 71 -11.56 -24.29 -12.76
N GLY A 72 -12.64 -24.86 -12.27
CA GLY A 72 -12.89 -26.30 -12.32
C GLY A 72 -13.40 -26.75 -13.69
N GLU A 73 -14.03 -27.93 -13.70
CA GLU A 73 -14.65 -28.46 -14.92
C GLU A 73 -15.87 -27.65 -15.34
N SER A 74 -16.53 -27.00 -14.36
CA SER A 74 -17.64 -26.08 -14.59
C SER A 74 -17.31 -24.65 -14.16
N PRO A 75 -17.98 -23.63 -14.73
CA PRO A 75 -17.86 -22.24 -14.28
C PRO A 75 -18.31 -22.00 -12.83
N LEU A 76 -18.96 -22.99 -12.20
CA LEU A 76 -19.43 -22.92 -10.81
C LEU A 76 -18.40 -23.50 -9.82
N GLU A 77 -17.33 -24.11 -10.33
CA GLU A 77 -16.33 -24.77 -9.52
C GLU A 77 -15.02 -23.99 -9.51
N ALA A 78 -14.46 -23.87 -8.31
CA ALA A 78 -13.12 -23.34 -8.09
C ALA A 78 -12.22 -24.47 -7.59
N VAL A 79 -11.08 -24.66 -8.25
CA VAL A 79 -10.04 -25.59 -7.81
C VAL A 79 -8.96 -24.79 -7.10
N ILE A 80 -8.76 -25.10 -5.82
CA ILE A 80 -7.75 -24.48 -4.98
C ILE A 80 -6.51 -25.36 -5.01
N CYS A 81 -5.38 -24.76 -5.37
CA CYS A 81 -4.11 -25.44 -5.51
C CYS A 81 -3.06 -24.85 -4.57
N THR A 82 -2.11 -25.68 -4.18
CA THR A 82 -0.86 -25.24 -3.56
C THR A 82 0.24 -25.13 -4.62
N GLY A 83 1.20 -24.24 -4.37
CA GLY A 83 2.32 -23.98 -5.28
C GLY A 83 1.92 -23.19 -6.54
N GLU A 84 2.93 -22.93 -7.38
CA GLU A 84 2.78 -22.10 -8.57
C GLU A 84 3.40 -22.76 -9.82
N GLY A 85 2.95 -22.31 -10.99
CA GLY A 85 3.46 -22.78 -12.29
C GLY A 85 3.33 -24.29 -12.46
N GLN A 86 4.44 -24.94 -12.81
CA GLN A 86 4.50 -26.40 -13.04
C GLN A 86 4.39 -27.23 -11.75
N ASN A 87 4.60 -26.62 -10.58
CA ASN A 87 4.50 -27.30 -9.28
C ASN A 87 3.11 -27.19 -8.65
N ARG A 88 2.14 -26.60 -9.37
CA ARG A 88 0.77 -26.45 -8.92
C ARG A 88 0.13 -27.83 -8.68
N ARG A 89 -0.43 -28.04 -7.50
CA ARG A 89 -1.14 -29.28 -7.13
C ARG A 89 -2.46 -28.94 -6.43
N PRO A 90 -3.59 -29.56 -6.82
CA PRO A 90 -4.85 -29.40 -6.11
C PRO A 90 -4.70 -29.76 -4.62
N LEU A 91 -5.46 -29.09 -3.76
CA LEU A 91 -5.54 -29.47 -2.36
C LEU A 91 -6.05 -30.91 -2.23
N PRO A 92 -5.49 -31.72 -1.32
CA PRO A 92 -5.85 -33.13 -1.19
C PRO A 92 -7.25 -33.35 -0.61
N CYS A 93 -7.77 -32.39 0.16
CA CYS A 93 -9.09 -32.47 0.81
C CYS A 93 -9.87 -31.17 0.60
N PRO A 94 -10.32 -30.87 -0.64
CA PRO A 94 -11.04 -29.64 -0.96
C PRO A 94 -12.36 -29.50 -0.18
N GLU A 95 -12.97 -30.61 0.26
CA GLU A 95 -14.19 -30.65 1.05
C GLU A 95 -14.06 -30.02 2.44
N LEU A 96 -12.83 -29.87 2.95
CA LEU A 96 -12.55 -29.22 4.23
C LEU A 96 -12.31 -27.71 4.08
N ILE A 97 -12.36 -27.20 2.85
CA ILE A 97 -12.00 -25.83 2.53
C ILE A 97 -13.24 -25.01 2.22
N LEU A 98 -13.40 -23.91 2.94
CA LEU A 98 -14.32 -22.83 2.60
C LEU A 98 -13.56 -21.78 1.81
N PHE A 99 -13.99 -21.51 0.58
CA PHE A 99 -13.48 -20.42 -0.25
C PHE A 99 -14.59 -19.42 -0.56
N THR A 100 -14.25 -18.14 -0.54
CA THR A 100 -15.15 -17.07 -0.95
C THR A 100 -14.40 -16.02 -1.75
N ALA A 101 -14.99 -15.63 -2.87
CA ALA A 101 -14.55 -14.53 -3.73
C ALA A 101 -15.54 -13.36 -3.60
N LEU A 102 -15.03 -12.16 -3.29
CA LEU A 102 -15.81 -10.93 -3.19
C LEU A 102 -15.94 -10.28 -4.57
N HIS A 103 -17.16 -10.16 -5.10
CA HIS A 103 -17.44 -9.52 -6.39
C HIS A 103 -16.51 -9.98 -7.53
N PRO A 104 -16.42 -11.30 -7.82
CA PRO A 104 -15.62 -11.76 -8.95
C PRO A 104 -16.14 -11.16 -10.26
N ALA A 105 -15.22 -10.74 -11.12
CA ALA A 105 -15.59 -10.29 -12.46
C ALA A 105 -16.13 -11.47 -13.29
N PRO A 106 -16.95 -11.22 -14.33
CA PRO A 106 -17.43 -12.29 -15.22
C PRO A 106 -16.27 -13.15 -15.76
N GLY A 107 -16.36 -14.47 -15.52
CA GLY A 107 -15.34 -15.44 -15.95
C GLY A 107 -14.09 -15.51 -15.06
N GLN A 108 -14.04 -14.76 -13.94
CA GLN A 108 -12.96 -14.86 -12.95
C GLN A 108 -13.40 -15.72 -11.77
N VAL A 109 -12.47 -16.53 -11.24
CA VAL A 109 -12.68 -17.35 -10.04
C VAL A 109 -12.42 -16.54 -8.77
N THR A 110 -11.50 -15.59 -8.83
CA THR A 110 -11.11 -14.77 -7.70
C THR A 110 -11.87 -13.46 -7.65
N GLY A 111 -12.08 -12.97 -6.43
CA GLY A 111 -12.74 -11.71 -6.17
C GLY A 111 -11.79 -10.52 -6.24
N GLN A 112 -12.37 -9.33 -6.07
CA GLN A 112 -11.71 -8.05 -6.08
C GLN A 112 -11.69 -7.45 -4.68
N SER A 113 -10.51 -6.96 -4.28
CA SER A 113 -10.35 -6.21 -3.04
C SER A 113 -11.23 -4.97 -3.03
N LEU A 114 -11.91 -4.67 -1.91
CA LEU A 114 -12.57 -3.37 -1.73
C LEU A 114 -11.58 -2.22 -1.71
N LEU A 115 -10.32 -2.51 -1.37
CA LEU A 115 -9.24 -1.54 -1.28
C LEU A 115 -8.48 -1.38 -2.60
N CYS A 116 -8.93 -2.00 -3.69
CA CYS A 116 -8.25 -1.97 -4.99
C CYS A 116 -8.07 -0.55 -5.56
N GLY A 117 -8.89 0.41 -5.14
CA GLY A 117 -8.78 1.82 -5.52
C GLY A 117 -7.73 2.64 -4.73
N LEU A 118 -7.28 2.15 -3.57
CA LEU A 118 -6.33 2.87 -2.71
C LEU A 118 -5.00 3.19 -3.41
N PRO A 119 -4.38 2.30 -4.21
CA PRO A 119 -3.14 2.64 -4.92
C PRO A 119 -3.28 3.83 -5.87
N ALA A 120 -4.42 3.95 -6.56
CA ALA A 120 -4.69 5.06 -7.47
C ALA A 120 -4.80 6.39 -6.70
N ILE A 121 -5.58 6.40 -5.61
CA ILE A 121 -5.73 7.58 -4.74
C ILE A 121 -4.38 7.96 -4.11
N SER A 122 -3.64 6.98 -3.59
CA SER A 122 -2.34 7.20 -2.96
C SER A 122 -1.33 7.82 -3.93
N ARG A 123 -1.34 7.37 -5.20
CA ARG A 123 -0.49 7.96 -6.25
C ARG A 123 -0.81 9.43 -6.48
N VAL A 124 -2.10 9.79 -6.53
CA VAL A 124 -2.51 11.19 -6.69
C VAL A 124 -2.04 12.04 -5.49
N LEU A 125 -2.23 11.55 -4.27
CA LEU A 125 -1.78 12.25 -3.07
C LEU A 125 -0.26 12.45 -3.04
N LEU A 126 0.52 11.43 -3.40
CA LEU A 126 1.97 11.53 -3.51
C LEU A 126 2.41 12.51 -4.60
N GLN A 127 1.70 12.57 -5.72
CA GLN A 127 1.96 13.54 -6.78
C GLN A 127 1.69 14.97 -6.32
N ILE A 128 0.58 15.21 -5.59
CA ILE A 128 0.27 16.51 -4.99
C ILE A 128 1.39 16.92 -4.03
N TYR A 129 1.81 16.03 -3.12
CA TYR A 129 2.89 16.31 -2.17
C TYR A 129 4.21 16.65 -2.88
N SER A 130 4.58 15.88 -3.91
CA SER A 130 5.77 16.16 -4.72
C SER A 130 5.70 17.50 -5.44
N ALA A 131 4.54 17.86 -5.99
CA ALA A 131 4.34 19.14 -6.66
C ALA A 131 4.43 20.32 -5.69
N ILE A 132 3.88 20.18 -4.47
CA ILE A 132 4.01 21.16 -3.40
C ILE A 132 5.49 21.34 -3.03
N GLY A 133 6.24 20.26 -2.82
CA GLY A 133 7.68 20.32 -2.52
C GLY A 133 8.47 21.09 -3.58
N LYS A 134 8.27 20.76 -4.87
CA LYS A 134 8.89 21.48 -5.99
C LYS A 134 8.51 22.97 -6.03
N ASN A 135 7.28 23.31 -5.63
CA ASN A 135 6.86 24.71 -5.59
C ASN A 135 7.52 25.47 -4.43
N PHE A 136 7.67 24.84 -3.26
CA PHE A 136 8.42 25.42 -2.14
C PHE A 136 9.90 25.64 -2.49
N GLU A 137 10.55 24.67 -3.14
CA GLU A 137 11.93 24.83 -3.64
C GLU A 137 12.05 26.02 -4.61
N ARG A 138 11.04 26.23 -5.46
CA ARG A 138 11.01 27.36 -6.41
C ARG A 138 10.69 28.70 -5.74
N MET A 139 9.77 28.75 -4.77
CA MET A 139 9.47 29.96 -3.99
C MET A 139 10.67 30.40 -3.14
N GLY A 140 11.47 29.45 -2.65
CA GLY A 140 12.74 29.75 -1.97
C GLY A 140 13.82 30.31 -2.92
N ASN A 141 13.68 30.12 -4.23
CA ASN A 141 14.60 30.65 -5.23
C ASN A 141 14.16 32.06 -5.65
N LEU A 142 14.43 33.04 -4.78
CA LEU A 142 14.16 34.46 -5.04
C LEU A 142 14.87 34.89 -6.34
N ARG A 143 14.10 35.41 -7.30
CA ARG A 143 14.65 35.99 -8.53
C ARG A 143 14.96 37.46 -8.27
N TYR A 144 16.22 37.82 -8.45
CA TYR A 144 16.67 39.20 -8.33
C TYR A 144 16.94 39.77 -9.71
N ALA A 145 16.50 41.00 -9.94
CA ALA A 145 16.89 41.80 -11.09
C ALA A 145 17.67 42.99 -10.54
N VAL A 146 18.94 43.12 -10.94
CA VAL A 146 19.78 44.25 -10.55
C VAL A 146 19.86 45.20 -11.73
N THR A 147 19.43 46.45 -11.50
CA THR A 147 19.47 47.50 -12.52
C THR A 147 20.40 48.62 -12.05
N TYR A 148 21.52 48.80 -12.75
CA TYR A 148 22.44 49.91 -12.52
C TYR A 148 21.98 51.16 -13.28
N HIS A 149 21.92 52.31 -12.60
CA HIS A 149 21.54 53.60 -13.19
C HIS A 149 22.74 54.56 -13.09
N PRO A 150 23.55 54.74 -14.16
CA PRO A 150 24.70 55.62 -14.13
C PRO A 150 24.30 57.09 -14.04
N THR A 151 25.14 57.91 -13.39
CA THR A 151 24.94 59.36 -13.26
C THR A 151 25.48 60.06 -14.51
N PRO A 152 24.87 61.17 -14.98
CA PRO A 152 25.39 61.89 -16.14
C PRO A 152 26.83 62.39 -15.87
N GLY A 153 27.81 61.82 -16.58
CA GLY A 153 29.24 62.12 -16.40
C GLY A 153 30.09 60.91 -16.01
N ASP A 154 29.48 59.77 -15.67
CA ASP A 154 30.20 58.52 -15.42
C ASP A 154 30.79 57.98 -16.75
N SER A 155 32.12 57.86 -16.84
CA SER A 155 32.81 57.26 -17.99
C SER A 155 32.87 55.72 -17.93
N THR A 156 32.25 55.13 -16.91
CA THR A 156 32.30 53.70 -16.63
C THR A 156 31.31 52.96 -17.53
N ASP A 157 31.77 51.88 -18.16
CA ASP A 157 30.90 51.02 -18.98
C ASP A 157 29.87 50.34 -18.08
N ALA A 158 28.62 50.83 -18.15
CA ALA A 158 27.50 50.31 -17.37
C ALA A 158 27.27 48.80 -17.59
N ALA A 159 27.64 48.25 -18.75
CA ALA A 159 27.54 46.82 -19.01
C ALA A 159 28.57 46.01 -18.21
N VAL A 160 29.78 46.55 -18.02
CA VAL A 160 30.84 45.92 -17.22
C VAL A 160 30.44 45.89 -15.74
N VAL A 161 29.97 47.03 -15.21
CA VAL A 161 29.52 47.15 -13.82
C VAL A 161 28.32 46.23 -13.54
N ALA A 162 27.32 46.21 -14.43
CA ALA A 162 26.19 45.30 -14.30
C ALA A 162 26.60 43.82 -14.38
N GLY A 163 27.58 43.50 -15.22
CA GLY A 163 28.14 42.15 -15.34
C GLY A 163 28.84 41.67 -14.07
N GLU A 164 29.66 42.53 -13.46
CA GLU A 164 30.36 42.21 -12.20
C GLU A 164 29.37 42.03 -11.04
N ILE A 165 28.39 42.92 -10.89
CA ILE A 165 27.36 42.81 -9.85
C ILE A 165 26.55 41.51 -10.04
N SER A 166 26.18 41.18 -11.28
CA SER A 166 25.44 39.94 -11.59
C SER A 166 26.25 38.67 -11.24
N ARG A 167 27.56 38.68 -11.51
CA ARG A 167 28.46 37.55 -11.22
C ARG A 167 28.61 37.33 -9.71
N GLU A 168 28.93 38.39 -8.97
CA GLU A 168 29.10 38.30 -7.51
C GLU A 168 27.77 37.97 -6.82
N TRP A 169 26.65 38.51 -7.29
CA TRP A 169 25.32 38.18 -6.78
C TRP A 169 24.94 36.71 -7.00
N SER A 170 25.24 36.18 -8.19
CA SER A 170 25.02 34.76 -8.50
C SER A 170 25.87 33.85 -7.61
N ALA A 171 27.13 34.21 -7.36
CA ALA A 171 28.02 33.45 -6.48
C ALA A 171 27.55 33.47 -5.02
N ALA A 172 27.09 34.63 -4.52
CA ALA A 172 26.53 34.76 -3.17
C ALA A 172 25.23 33.95 -2.99
N MET A 173 24.34 33.94 -3.99
CA MET A 173 23.11 33.14 -3.97
C MET A 173 23.38 31.63 -4.01
N GLN A 174 24.38 31.19 -4.79
CA GLN A 174 24.82 29.78 -4.79
C GLN A 174 25.42 29.36 -3.45
N ALA A 175 26.22 30.22 -2.82
CA ALA A 175 26.76 30.00 -1.49
C ALA A 175 25.64 29.91 -0.43
N ALA A 176 24.66 30.82 -0.47
CA ALA A 176 23.52 30.81 0.44
C ALA A 176 22.64 29.55 0.29
N ALA A 177 22.44 29.06 -0.94
CA ALA A 177 21.75 27.80 -1.21
C ALA A 177 22.52 26.58 -0.68
N ALA A 178 23.85 26.66 -0.55
CA ALA A 178 24.71 25.66 0.08
C ALA A 178 24.83 25.83 1.61
N GLY A 179 24.18 26.84 2.20
CA GLY A 179 24.22 27.14 3.63
C GLY A 179 25.41 28.00 4.06
N GLU A 180 26.17 28.57 3.13
CA GLU A 180 27.30 29.48 3.40
C GLU A 180 26.85 30.94 3.32
N ILE A 181 27.25 31.77 4.31
CA ILE A 181 27.00 33.22 4.31
C ILE A 181 28.20 33.92 3.67
N ARG A 182 27.97 34.71 2.61
CA ARG A 182 28.97 35.61 2.03
C ARG A 182 28.46 37.05 2.09
N ASP A 183 29.28 37.95 2.63
CA ASP A 183 28.98 39.38 2.69
C ASP A 183 29.50 40.09 1.42
N PHE A 184 28.73 41.05 0.92
CA PHE A 184 29.18 41.94 -0.16
C PHE A 184 30.08 43.03 0.42
N VAL A 185 31.35 43.06 0.01
CA VAL A 185 32.27 44.16 0.31
C VAL A 185 32.78 44.73 -1.01
N ALA A 186 32.29 45.91 -1.38
CA ALA A 186 32.84 46.68 -2.50
C ALA A 186 33.91 47.63 -1.95
N VAL A 187 35.15 47.48 -2.42
CA VAL A 187 36.24 48.43 -2.18
C VAL A 187 36.59 49.04 -3.53
N GLY A 188 36.42 50.34 -3.66
CA GLY A 188 36.91 51.12 -4.81
C GLY A 188 38.04 52.03 -4.33
N ASP A 189 39.15 52.04 -5.05
CA ASP A 189 40.15 53.12 -5.00
C ASP A 189 39.72 54.27 -5.94
#